data_AF-A0A223PG75-F1
#
_entry.id   AF-A0A223PG75-F1
#
_cell.length_a   1.000
_cell.length_b   1.000
_cell.length_c   1.000
_cell.angle_alpha   90.00
_cell.angle_beta   90.00
_cell.angle_gamma   90.00
#
_symmetry.space_group_name_H-M   'P 1'
#
loop_
_entity.id
_entity.type
_entity.pdbx_description
1 polymer ?
#
loop_
_entity_poly.entity_id
_entity_poly.type
_entity_poly.pdbx_seq_one_letter_code
_entity_poly.pdbx_strand_id
1 'polypeptide(L)'
;MRPEIHYPADQQKLQQLLPLIETVFYLHESGPQYTNELNQISQFLGRIIGKVDVLGAFASISASEFAKRLAIDWRAIPEDLTDSELLELLDAIYEVRGDQVTLKYWISFLAVNTGDDRISDLIFWPNEYFGAEYDGRELTSAEMLEVARRRRKEENC
;
A
#
# COMPACT_ATOMS: atom_id res chain seq x y z
N MET A 1 -5.84 -7.34 -15.51
CA MET A 1 -4.88 -6.34 -14.97
C MET A 1 -3.42 -6.79 -15.15
N ARG A 2 -2.47 -5.84 -15.30
CA ARG A 2 -1.03 -6.13 -15.58
C ARG A 2 -0.35 -6.86 -14.41
N PRO A 3 0.68 -7.69 -14.63
CA PRO A 3 1.34 -8.47 -13.57
C PRO A 3 1.88 -7.63 -12.40
N GLU A 4 2.44 -6.45 -12.70
CA GLU A 4 2.99 -5.49 -11.74
C GLU A 4 1.94 -4.91 -10.78
N ILE A 5 0.66 -5.00 -11.17
CA ILE A 5 -0.47 -4.58 -10.33
C ILE A 5 -0.89 -5.73 -9.40
N HIS A 6 -0.88 -6.98 -9.89
CA HIS A 6 -1.26 -8.15 -9.07
C HIS A 6 -0.19 -8.53 -8.04
N TYR A 7 1.08 -8.36 -8.37
CA TYR A 7 2.22 -8.80 -7.55
C TYR A 7 3.18 -7.65 -7.29
N PRO A 8 2.85 -6.76 -6.34
CA PRO A 8 3.57 -5.50 -6.18
C PRO A 8 4.97 -5.65 -5.57
N ALA A 9 5.20 -6.75 -4.86
CA ALA A 9 6.48 -7.05 -4.26
C ALA A 9 7.37 -7.81 -5.24
N ASP A 10 8.62 -7.35 -5.35
CA ASP A 10 9.68 -8.10 -6.02
C ASP A 10 9.85 -9.44 -5.28
N GLN A 11 9.52 -10.54 -5.97
CA GLN A 11 9.49 -11.88 -5.38
C GLN A 11 10.88 -12.34 -4.94
N GLN A 12 11.92 -11.97 -5.69
CA GLN A 12 13.29 -12.32 -5.33
C GLN A 12 13.73 -11.55 -4.08
N LYS A 13 13.39 -10.25 -3.98
CA LYS A 13 13.64 -9.48 -2.76
C LYS A 13 12.86 -10.04 -1.57
N LEU A 14 11.58 -10.37 -1.76
CA LEU A 14 10.74 -10.89 -0.68
C LEU A 14 11.28 -12.22 -0.13
N GLN A 15 11.70 -13.14 -1.01
CA GLN A 15 12.31 -14.41 -0.58
C GLN A 15 13.59 -14.23 0.24
N GLN A 16 14.37 -13.18 -0.03
CA GLN A 16 15.60 -12.89 0.72
C GLN A 16 15.32 -12.12 2.02
N LEU A 17 14.33 -11.22 2.01
CA LEU A 17 13.98 -10.38 3.15
C LEU A 17 13.25 -11.15 4.24
N LEU A 18 12.31 -12.03 3.88
CA LEU A 18 11.45 -12.71 4.84
C LEU A 18 12.23 -13.38 6.00
N PRO A 19 13.22 -14.26 5.76
CA PRO A 19 13.94 -14.90 6.87
C PRO A 19 14.75 -13.91 7.73
N LEU A 20 15.26 -12.82 7.14
CA LEU A 20 15.98 -11.78 7.89
C LEU A 20 15.01 -11.00 8.80
N ILE A 21 13.82 -10.68 8.29
CA ILE A 21 12.80 -9.95 9.04
C ILE A 21 12.18 -10.81 10.14
N GLU A 22 11.95 -12.10 9.88
CA GLU A 22 11.53 -13.06 10.91
C GLU A 22 12.56 -13.13 12.05
N THR A 23 13.86 -13.15 11.71
CA THR A 23 14.94 -13.12 12.70
C THR A 23 14.91 -11.82 13.51
N VAL A 24 14.75 -10.67 12.86
CA VAL A 24 14.64 -9.36 13.53
C VAL A 24 13.45 -9.33 14.49
N PHE A 25 12.28 -9.81 14.07
CA PHE A 25 11.08 -9.81 14.90
C PHE A 25 11.26 -10.74 16.11
N TYR A 26 11.82 -11.94 15.90
CA TYR A 26 12.13 -12.86 16.98
C TYR A 26 13.12 -12.28 18.00
N LEU A 27 14.21 -11.65 17.53
CA LEU A 27 15.20 -11.01 18.41
C LEU A 27 14.61 -9.80 19.14
N HIS A 28 13.76 -9.03 18.47
CA HIS A 28 13.07 -7.91 19.07
C HIS A 28 12.15 -8.35 20.21
N GLU A 29 11.35 -9.39 19.99
CA GLU A 29 10.47 -9.97 21.00
C GLU A 29 11.26 -10.59 22.17
N SER A 30 12.36 -11.27 21.86
CA SER A 30 13.16 -11.98 22.87
C SER A 30 14.05 -11.05 23.71
N GLY A 31 14.28 -9.81 23.27
CA GLY A 31 15.10 -8.80 23.96
C GLY A 31 16.57 -8.62 23.48
N PRO A 32 17.23 -9.54 22.77
CA PRO A 32 18.54 -9.29 22.17
C PRO A 32 18.58 -8.11 21.19
N GLN A 33 19.79 -7.59 20.96
CA GLN A 33 20.02 -6.60 19.92
C GLN A 33 20.07 -7.28 18.54
N TYR A 34 19.48 -6.62 17.54
CA TYR A 34 19.40 -7.10 16.15
C TYR A 34 20.05 -6.11 15.16
N THR A 35 21.12 -5.44 15.59
CA THR A 35 21.80 -4.40 14.80
C THR A 35 22.48 -4.97 13.55
N ASN A 36 22.99 -6.20 13.62
CA ASN A 36 23.68 -6.83 12.50
C ASN A 36 22.69 -7.19 11.38
N GLU A 37 21.53 -7.69 11.76
CA GLU A 37 20.42 -8.04 10.87
C GLU A 37 19.90 -6.79 10.17
N LEU A 38 19.72 -5.67 10.91
CA LEU A 38 19.37 -4.38 10.30
C LEU A 38 20.42 -3.88 9.30
N ASN A 39 21.71 -4.06 9.62
CA ASN A 39 22.78 -3.68 8.69
C ASN A 39 22.75 -4.53 7.41
N GLN A 40 22.51 -5.84 7.53
CA GLN A 40 22.37 -6.74 6.39
C GLN A 40 21.16 -6.35 5.52
N ILE A 41 20.00 -6.12 6.13
CA ILE A 41 18.79 -5.66 5.43
C ILE A 41 19.05 -4.31 4.74
N SER A 42 19.72 -3.38 5.43
CA SER A 42 20.00 -2.05 4.89
C SER A 42 20.93 -2.09 3.69
N GLN A 43 21.97 -2.93 3.75
CA GLN A 43 22.88 -3.16 2.63
C GLN A 43 22.15 -3.80 1.45
N PHE A 44 21.30 -4.79 1.71
CA PHE A 44 20.51 -5.46 0.68
C PHE A 44 19.54 -4.51 -0.03
N LEU A 45 18.86 -3.64 0.72
CA LEU A 45 17.89 -2.69 0.19
C LEU A 45 18.51 -1.40 -0.38
N GLY A 46 19.79 -1.15 -0.12
CA GLY A 46 20.44 0.12 -0.47
C GLY A 46 19.87 1.34 0.26
N ARG A 47 19.21 1.14 1.41
CA ARG A 47 18.65 2.20 2.26
C ARG A 47 18.72 1.80 3.74
N ILE A 48 18.75 2.77 4.63
CA ILE A 48 18.79 2.52 6.07
C ILE A 48 17.43 1.99 6.54
N ILE A 49 17.43 0.82 7.17
CA ILE A 49 16.32 0.29 7.97
C ILE A 49 16.78 0.28 9.43
N GLY A 50 16.09 1.05 10.26
CA GLY A 50 16.44 1.25 11.65
C GLY A 50 15.49 0.57 12.63
N LYS A 51 15.84 0.66 13.92
CA LYS A 51 14.98 0.16 15.02
C LYS A 51 13.60 0.83 15.03
N VAL A 52 13.51 2.10 14.63
CA VAL A 52 12.24 2.83 14.56
C VAL A 52 11.29 2.19 13.55
N ASP A 53 11.80 1.72 12.40
CA ASP A 53 11.00 1.02 11.40
C ASP A 53 10.43 -0.29 11.94
N VAL A 54 11.25 -1.05 12.68
CA VAL A 54 10.84 -2.31 13.33
C VAL A 54 9.80 -2.02 14.42
N LEU A 55 10.03 -1.04 15.29
CA LEU A 55 9.08 -0.67 16.35
C LEU A 55 7.72 -0.26 15.78
N GLY A 56 7.71 0.52 14.71
CA GLY A 56 6.48 0.93 14.03
C GLY A 56 5.74 -0.23 13.34
N ALA A 57 6.45 -1.27 12.92
CA ALA A 57 5.86 -2.44 12.27
C ALA A 57 5.40 -3.50 13.27
N PHE A 58 6.24 -3.83 14.25
CA PHE A 58 6.07 -5.00 15.13
C PHE A 58 4.74 -5.02 15.88
N ALA A 59 4.24 -3.86 16.29
CA ALA A 59 2.97 -3.74 17.01
C ALA A 59 1.72 -3.78 16.11
N SER A 60 1.88 -3.80 14.79
CA SER A 60 0.77 -3.53 13.86
C SER A 60 0.68 -4.50 12.68
N ILE A 61 1.79 -5.11 12.28
CA ILE A 61 1.85 -6.01 11.12
C ILE A 61 2.77 -7.19 11.42
N SER A 62 2.56 -8.29 10.69
CA SER A 62 3.41 -9.47 10.74
C SER A 62 4.78 -9.24 10.09
N ALA A 63 5.74 -10.13 10.38
CA ALA A 63 7.05 -10.14 9.74
C ALA A 63 6.94 -10.28 8.21
N SER A 64 6.01 -11.09 7.72
CA SER A 64 5.80 -11.28 6.28
C SER A 64 5.23 -10.05 5.60
N GLU A 65 4.27 -9.35 6.23
CA GLU A 65 3.76 -8.08 5.74
C GLU A 65 4.85 -7.00 5.74
N PHE A 66 5.69 -6.95 6.77
CA PHE A 66 6.78 -5.99 6.82
C PHE A 66 7.82 -6.28 5.73
N ALA A 67 8.21 -7.54 5.54
CA ALA A 67 9.10 -7.95 4.45
C ALA A 67 8.51 -7.59 3.08
N LYS A 68 7.22 -7.86 2.86
CA LYS A 68 6.50 -7.50 1.63
C LYS A 68 6.50 -5.99 1.39
N ARG A 69 6.23 -5.19 2.42
CA ARG A 69 6.28 -3.73 2.34
C ARG A 69 7.66 -3.21 1.95
N LEU A 70 8.73 -3.85 2.44
CA LEU A 70 10.11 -3.49 2.10
C LEU A 70 10.52 -3.93 0.68
N ALA A 71 9.92 -5.00 0.16
CA ALA A 71 10.17 -5.54 -1.18
C ALA A 71 9.45 -4.77 -2.30
N ILE A 72 8.46 -3.94 -1.97
CA ILE A 72 7.74 -3.08 -2.93
C ILE A 72 8.56 -1.85 -3.29
N ASP A 73 8.66 -1.55 -4.58
CA ASP A 73 9.18 -0.26 -5.06
C ASP A 73 8.05 0.77 -5.17
N TRP A 74 7.84 1.54 -4.11
CA TRP A 74 6.81 2.58 -4.03
C TRP A 74 7.06 3.77 -4.97
N ARG A 75 8.23 3.85 -5.63
CA ARG A 75 8.53 4.90 -6.62
C ARG A 75 8.22 4.49 -8.05
N ALA A 76 7.98 3.20 -8.29
CA ALA A 76 7.70 2.64 -9.60
C ALA A 76 6.19 2.46 -9.83
N ILE A 77 5.36 3.33 -9.27
CA ILE A 77 3.91 3.31 -9.45
C ILE A 77 3.59 3.81 -10.87
N PRO A 78 2.93 3.01 -11.72
CA PRO A 78 2.51 3.43 -13.05
C PRO A 78 1.48 4.58 -12.98
N GLU A 79 1.65 5.59 -13.82
CA GLU A 79 0.76 6.76 -13.93
C GLU A 79 -0.13 6.71 -15.18
N ASP A 80 -0.07 5.61 -15.94
CA ASP A 80 -0.72 5.41 -17.24
C ASP A 80 -1.83 4.36 -17.19
N LEU A 81 -2.44 4.12 -16.03
CA LEU A 81 -3.49 3.12 -15.89
C LEU A 81 -4.74 3.55 -16.67
N THR A 82 -5.26 2.62 -17.45
CA THR A 82 -6.52 2.80 -18.18
C THR A 82 -7.71 2.77 -17.24
N ASP A 83 -8.85 3.31 -17.68
CA ASP A 83 -10.11 3.28 -16.91
C ASP A 83 -10.50 1.85 -16.52
N SER A 84 -10.32 0.89 -17.43
CA SER A 84 -10.61 -0.51 -17.13
C SER A 84 -9.72 -1.07 -16.02
N GLU A 85 -8.45 -0.67 -15.97
CA GLU A 85 -7.51 -1.13 -14.92
C GLU A 85 -7.81 -0.47 -13.57
N LEU A 86 -8.22 0.81 -13.57
CA LEU A 86 -8.64 1.51 -12.36
C LEU A 86 -9.94 0.93 -11.76
N LEU A 87 -10.89 0.55 -12.62
CA LEU A 87 -12.10 -0.13 -12.18
C LEU A 87 -11.80 -1.53 -11.63
N GLU A 88 -10.95 -2.30 -12.32
CA GLU A 88 -10.52 -3.62 -11.84
C GLU A 88 -9.80 -3.53 -10.47
N LEU A 89 -9.05 -2.46 -10.22
CA LEU A 89 -8.43 -2.15 -8.93
C LEU A 89 -9.46 -1.86 -7.83
N LEU A 90 -10.42 -0.99 -8.11
CA LEU A 90 -11.50 -0.66 -7.16
C LEU A 90 -12.30 -1.91 -6.79
N ASP A 91 -12.68 -2.73 -7.78
CA ASP A 91 -13.37 -3.99 -7.55
C ASP A 91 -12.52 -4.96 -6.70
N ALA A 92 -11.22 -5.06 -6.98
CA ALA A 92 -10.31 -5.91 -6.21
C ALA A 92 -10.15 -5.44 -4.75
N ILE A 93 -10.16 -4.13 -4.50
CA ILE A 93 -10.13 -3.56 -3.15
C ILE A 93 -11.45 -3.84 -2.42
N TYR A 94 -12.57 -3.60 -3.08
CA TYR A 94 -13.91 -3.78 -2.51
C TYR A 94 -14.17 -5.25 -2.14
N GLU A 95 -13.71 -6.20 -2.96
CA GLU A 95 -13.78 -7.63 -2.68
C GLU A 95 -12.66 -8.15 -1.76
N VAL A 96 -11.76 -7.28 -1.28
CA VAL A 96 -10.66 -7.63 -0.37
C VAL A 96 -9.77 -8.77 -0.93
N ARG A 97 -9.46 -8.73 -2.23
CA ARG A 97 -8.71 -9.80 -2.93
C ARG A 97 -7.21 -9.86 -2.59
N GLY A 98 -6.74 -9.06 -1.63
CA GLY A 98 -5.32 -8.96 -1.28
C GLY A 98 -5.10 -8.72 0.21
N ASP A 99 -3.87 -8.92 0.67
CA ASP A 99 -3.46 -8.55 2.03
C ASP A 99 -3.39 -7.02 2.20
N GLN A 100 -3.28 -6.56 3.45
CA GLN A 100 -3.29 -5.14 3.78
C GLN A 100 -2.22 -4.33 3.01
N VAL A 101 -1.04 -4.92 2.79
CA VAL A 101 0.06 -4.28 2.05
C VAL A 101 -0.30 -4.12 0.58
N THR A 102 -0.94 -5.13 -0.01
CA THR A 102 -1.42 -5.11 -1.40
C THR A 102 -2.53 -4.09 -1.60
N LEU A 103 -3.50 -4.06 -0.69
CA LEU A 103 -4.58 -3.07 -0.72
C LEU A 103 -4.02 -1.65 -0.64
N LYS A 104 -3.06 -1.40 0.26
CA LYS A 104 -2.39 -0.09 0.37
C LYS A 104 -1.65 0.29 -0.92
N TYR A 105 -1.04 -0.68 -1.58
CA TYR A 105 -0.37 -0.47 -2.86
C TYR A 105 -1.37 -0.08 -3.96
N TRP A 106 -2.49 -0.81 -4.08
CA TRP A 106 -3.57 -0.51 -5.02
C TRP A 106 -4.20 0.87 -4.80
N ILE A 107 -4.40 1.27 -3.54
CA ILE A 107 -4.89 2.61 -3.21
C ILE A 107 -3.90 3.69 -3.69
N SER A 108 -2.60 3.43 -3.63
CA SER A 108 -1.59 4.37 -4.11
C SER A 108 -1.65 4.52 -5.64
N PHE A 109 -1.97 3.45 -6.37
CA PHE A 109 -2.18 3.49 -7.82
C PHE A 109 -3.38 4.36 -8.17
N LEU A 110 -4.48 4.17 -7.44
CA LEU A 110 -5.68 4.97 -7.57
C LEU A 110 -5.41 6.45 -7.30
N ALA A 111 -4.71 6.79 -6.22
CA ALA A 111 -4.38 8.18 -5.87
C ALA A 111 -3.55 8.86 -6.98
N VAL A 112 -2.47 8.22 -7.44
CA VAL A 112 -1.59 8.77 -8.48
C VAL A 112 -2.32 8.96 -9.82
N ASN A 113 -3.15 8.00 -10.23
CA ASN A 113 -3.82 8.05 -11.54
C ASN A 113 -5.08 8.93 -11.54
N THR A 114 -5.76 9.09 -10.40
CA THR A 114 -6.94 9.96 -10.28
C THR A 114 -6.58 11.38 -9.87
N GLY A 115 -5.44 11.57 -9.19
CA GLY A 115 -5.03 12.82 -8.56
C GLY A 115 -5.77 13.12 -7.25
N ASP A 116 -6.44 12.13 -6.66
CA ASP A 116 -7.18 12.27 -5.41
C ASP A 116 -6.44 11.57 -4.26
N ASP A 117 -5.71 12.34 -3.47
CA ASP A 117 -4.97 11.85 -2.29
C ASP A 117 -5.90 11.31 -1.19
N ARG A 118 -7.20 11.63 -1.25
CA ARG A 118 -8.23 11.18 -0.31
C ARG A 118 -9.05 10.01 -0.84
N ILE A 119 -8.65 9.37 -1.94
CA ILE A 119 -9.40 8.24 -2.50
C ILE A 119 -9.57 7.07 -1.51
N SER A 120 -8.68 6.92 -0.53
CA SER A 120 -8.91 5.93 0.55
C SER A 120 -10.13 6.27 1.41
N ASP A 121 -10.35 7.56 1.71
CA ASP A 121 -11.53 8.00 2.44
C ASP A 121 -12.78 7.74 1.60
N LEU A 122 -12.73 8.01 0.28
CA LEU A 122 -13.85 7.72 -0.61
C LEU A 122 -14.25 6.23 -0.58
N ILE A 123 -13.27 5.33 -0.50
CA ILE A 123 -13.50 3.88 -0.51
C ILE A 123 -14.01 3.37 0.84
N PHE A 124 -13.39 3.78 1.96
CA PHE A 124 -13.66 3.17 3.28
C PHE A 124 -14.51 4.03 4.22
N TRP A 125 -14.51 5.34 4.03
CA TRP A 125 -15.21 6.33 4.87
C TRP A 125 -15.87 7.42 4.01
N PRO A 126 -16.80 7.06 3.10
CA PRO A 126 -17.41 8.03 2.20
C PRO A 126 -18.09 9.19 2.95
N ASN A 127 -18.58 8.97 4.17
CA ASN A 127 -19.07 10.02 5.05
C ASN A 127 -17.99 11.06 5.44
N GLU A 128 -16.74 10.65 5.64
CA GLU A 128 -15.62 11.57 5.90
C GLU A 128 -15.13 12.24 4.59
N TYR A 129 -15.25 11.53 3.47
CA TYR A 129 -14.89 12.06 2.16
C TYR A 129 -15.82 13.20 1.72
N PHE A 130 -17.14 12.97 1.75
CA PHE A 130 -18.17 13.94 1.34
C PHE A 130 -18.64 14.86 2.48
N GLY A 131 -18.41 14.50 3.74
CA GLY A 131 -18.88 15.26 4.89
C GLY A 131 -20.41 15.34 4.95
N ALA A 132 -20.93 16.54 5.20
CA ALA A 132 -22.37 16.80 5.36
C ALA A 132 -23.20 16.55 4.09
N GLU A 133 -22.55 16.47 2.92
CA GLU A 133 -23.21 16.23 1.63
C GLU A 133 -23.39 14.74 1.32
N TYR A 134 -22.89 13.85 2.18
CA TYR A 134 -23.05 12.42 1.98
C TYR A 134 -24.52 11.99 2.15
N ASP A 135 -25.10 11.40 1.11
CA ASP A 135 -26.49 10.93 1.09
C ASP A 135 -26.65 9.49 1.65
N GLY A 136 -25.57 8.86 2.10
CA GLY A 136 -25.58 7.53 2.69
C GLY A 136 -25.67 6.39 1.67
N ARG A 137 -25.70 6.69 0.37
CA ARG A 137 -25.79 5.66 -0.67
C ARG A 137 -24.45 4.97 -0.88
N GLU A 138 -24.52 3.70 -1.22
CA GLU A 138 -23.35 2.98 -1.71
C GLU A 138 -22.98 3.43 -3.12
N LEU A 139 -21.68 3.67 -3.34
CA LEU A 139 -21.14 4.03 -4.65
C LEU A 139 -20.66 2.78 -5.36
N THR A 140 -20.94 2.69 -6.66
CA THR A 140 -20.28 1.70 -7.53
C THR A 140 -18.84 2.13 -7.82
N SER A 141 -17.98 1.18 -8.22
CA SER A 141 -16.59 1.47 -8.63
C SER A 141 -16.51 2.54 -9.74
N ALA A 142 -17.46 2.54 -10.67
CA ALA A 142 -17.56 3.55 -11.72
C ALA A 142 -17.85 4.95 -11.17
N GLU A 143 -18.77 5.06 -10.22
CA GLU A 143 -19.11 6.33 -9.57
C GLU A 143 -17.96 6.84 -8.69
N MET A 144 -17.30 5.95 -7.94
CA MET A 144 -16.10 6.31 -7.17
C MET A 144 -15.00 6.88 -8.07
N LEU A 145 -14.74 6.23 -9.20
CA LEU A 145 -13.72 6.70 -10.15
C LEU A 145 -14.08 8.07 -10.74
N GLU A 146 -15.36 8.29 -11.06
CA GLU A 146 -15.82 9.58 -11.56
C GLU A 146 -15.65 10.69 -10.50
N VAL A 147 -16.04 10.43 -9.25
CA VAL A 147 -15.91 11.38 -8.14
C VAL A 147 -14.45 11.78 -7.92
N ALA A 148 -13.54 10.81 -7.82
CA ALA A 148 -12.12 11.07 -7.60
C ALA A 148 -11.51 11.96 -8.70
N ARG A 149 -11.90 11.73 -9.96
CA ARG A 149 -11.41 12.52 -11.10
C ARG A 149 -11.99 13.93 -11.19
N ARG A 150 -13.20 14.16 -10.69
CA ARG A 150 -13.81 15.51 -10.69
C ARG A 150 -13.04 16.44 -9.75
N ARG A 151 -12.66 15.95 -8.57
CA ARG A 151 -11.87 16.71 -7.59
C ARG A 151 -10.55 17.24 -8.15
N ARG A 152 -9.81 16.41 -8.91
CA ARG A 152 -8.59 16.82 -9.61
C ARG A 152 -8.80 18.02 -10.54
N LYS A 153 -9.98 18.15 -11.17
CA LYS A 153 -10.27 19.29 -12.05
C LYS A 153 -10.54 20.57 -11.26
N GLU A 154 -11.15 20.46 -10.08
CA GLU A 154 -11.49 21.59 -9.22
C GLU A 154 -10.25 22.16 -8.51
N GLU A 155 -9.27 21.33 -8.14
CA GLU A 155 -8.03 21.76 -7.48
C GLU A 155 -7.00 22.37 -8.46
N ASN A 156 -7.16 22.17 -9.77
CA ASN A 156 -6.29 22.72 -10.83
C ASN A 156 -6.89 23.95 -11.55
N CYS A 157 -8.01 24.49 -11.08
CA CYS A 157 -8.63 25.74 -11.57
C CYS A 157 -8.43 26.88 -10.57
#